data_AF-A0A2V6KQS8-F1
#
_entry.id   AF-A0A2V6KQS8-F1
#
_cell.length_a   1.000
_cell.length_b   1.000
_cell.length_c   1.000
_cell.angle_alpha   90.00
_cell.angle_beta   90.00
_cell.angle_gamma   90.00
#
_symmetry.space_group_name_H-M   'P 1'
#
loop_
_entity.id
_entity.type
_entity.pdbx_description
1 polymer ?
#
loop_
_entity_poly.entity_id
_entity_poly.type
_entity_poly.pdbx_seq_one_letter_code
_entity_poly.pdbx_strand_id
1 'polypeptide(L)'
;MTVQITAFSAAILPLTTATAHAREAIHKADVVVVPLRGEVAPSLLAFLRRAVKTAESNEASAIIFEMNTYGGRLDTAADIVNALNQTKIPTYTFINTNAGSAGAIIAIATQHIFMAPVSAIGAAAPILPTGEDLPATTKEKTISYWSALIRGSAIKNGHNPDVAEAFMNRDKEVKIGDRVVHAKGAILTLNAQEATERINNKALLAEGIADSIPDLTILGAYLEFKIPGATWPGIISAICFALFFLGHYLVGLAGWEVVALFILGIILVLIEILFFAHTTIVFGVLGVFLILASLLWTMVDRYPGQNFFPTGKMLAMPLLNMFIAIVGSIIVIALLARYLPRTSIYRRFALIDSNPPGPSLAGATRQFATSLALTPGMQGTAVTVLRPSGKARFADHVVDVVTEGEFIAPQTPVTVIQTDGMRVVVKSAAQI
;
A
#
# COMPACT_ATOMS: atom_id res chain seq x y z
N MET A 1 19.55 -16.46 -19.37
CA MET A 1 18.44 -15.49 -19.32
C MET A 1 18.91 -14.29 -18.51
N THR A 2 19.29 -13.23 -19.21
CA THR A 2 19.95 -12.04 -18.67
C THR A 2 18.92 -11.18 -17.94
N VAL A 3 19.26 -10.73 -16.74
CA VAL A 3 18.40 -10.00 -15.81
C VAL A 3 18.22 -8.57 -16.32
N GLN A 4 16.99 -8.15 -16.63
CA GLN A 4 16.61 -6.73 -16.65
C GLN A 4 15.79 -6.46 -15.39
N ILE A 5 16.44 -5.88 -14.38
CA ILE A 5 15.79 -5.19 -13.26
C ILE A 5 16.07 -3.73 -13.57
N THR A 6 15.03 -2.97 -13.91
CA THR A 6 15.11 -1.52 -14.08
C THR A 6 14.77 -0.86 -12.75
N ALA A 7 15.76 -0.26 -12.11
CA ALA A 7 15.59 0.64 -10.99
C ALA A 7 15.40 2.06 -11.55
N PHE A 8 14.18 2.60 -11.46
CA PHE A 8 13.95 3.98 -11.86
C PHE A 8 14.27 4.90 -10.68
N SER A 9 15.43 5.56 -10.71
CA SER A 9 15.61 6.82 -9.99
C SER A 9 14.77 7.90 -10.69
N ALA A 10 14.02 8.70 -9.94
CA ALA A 10 13.12 9.73 -10.44
C ALA A 10 13.84 10.98 -11.01
N ALA A 11 14.78 10.78 -11.93
CA ALA A 11 15.53 11.83 -12.60
C ALA A 11 15.37 11.71 -14.13
N ILE A 12 14.63 12.63 -14.75
CA ILE A 12 14.54 12.76 -16.20
C ILE A 12 15.69 13.67 -16.67
N LEU A 13 16.59 13.17 -17.52
CA LEU A 13 17.25 13.92 -18.62
C LEU A 13 17.93 12.92 -19.60
N PRO A 14 18.26 13.28 -20.86
CA PRO A 14 18.29 12.36 -21.98
C PRO A 14 19.68 11.75 -22.29
N LEU A 15 19.59 10.71 -23.12
CA LEU A 15 20.61 9.85 -23.75
C LEU A 15 22.05 10.38 -23.88
N THR A 16 22.98 9.59 -23.36
CA THR A 16 24.17 9.17 -24.12
C THR A 16 24.41 7.67 -23.93
N THR A 17 24.51 6.94 -25.04
CA THR A 17 24.70 5.50 -25.13
C THR A 17 26.10 5.08 -24.70
N ALA A 18 26.21 4.35 -23.59
CA ALA A 18 27.30 3.43 -23.30
C ALA A 18 26.72 2.14 -22.71
N THR A 19 26.58 1.11 -23.54
CA THR A 19 26.08 -0.21 -23.14
C THR A 19 27.15 -0.97 -22.38
N ALA A 20 27.23 -0.72 -21.07
CA ALA A 20 27.69 -1.69 -20.10
C ALA A 20 26.48 -2.03 -19.22
N HIS A 21 25.90 -3.22 -19.37
CA HIS A 21 24.88 -3.73 -18.45
C HIS A 21 25.55 -4.06 -17.11
N ALA A 22 25.86 -3.01 -16.34
CA ALA A 22 25.98 -3.14 -14.90
C ALA A 22 24.62 -3.64 -14.41
N ARG A 23 24.60 -4.74 -13.65
CA ARG A 23 23.40 -5.08 -12.88
C ARG A 23 23.13 -3.88 -11.97
N GLU A 24 22.07 -3.14 -12.24
CA GLU A 24 21.62 -2.04 -11.38
C GLU A 24 21.51 -2.59 -9.96
N ALA A 25 22.32 -2.04 -9.06
CA ALA A 25 22.22 -2.35 -7.64
C ALA A 25 20.92 -1.72 -7.15
N ILE A 26 20.11 -2.49 -6.42
CA ILE A 26 18.91 -1.94 -5.77
C ILE A 26 19.39 -1.17 -4.54
N HIS A 27 19.10 0.12 -4.51
CA HIS A 27 19.40 1.02 -3.42
C HIS A 27 18.20 1.18 -2.48
N LYS A 28 18.46 1.69 -1.28
CA LYS A 28 17.41 2.00 -0.30
C LYS A 28 16.45 3.03 -0.88
N ALA A 29 15.15 2.84 -0.60
CA ALA A 29 14.04 3.62 -1.09
C ALA A 29 13.76 3.53 -2.61
N ASP A 30 14.47 2.66 -3.34
CA ASP A 30 14.14 2.39 -4.74
C ASP A 30 12.75 1.77 -4.89
N VAL A 31 12.10 2.08 -6.00
CA VAL A 31 10.93 1.35 -6.48
C VAL A 31 11.42 0.23 -7.40
N VAL A 32 11.19 -1.02 -7.00
CA VAL A 32 11.69 -2.19 -7.71
C VAL A 32 10.64 -2.69 -8.70
N VAL A 33 10.98 -2.71 -10.00
CA VAL A 33 10.10 -3.25 -11.04
C VAL A 33 10.41 -4.73 -11.28
N VAL A 34 9.40 -5.58 -11.12
CA VAL A 34 9.50 -7.03 -11.27
C VAL A 34 8.63 -7.50 -12.44
N PRO A 35 9.21 -7.95 -13.56
CA PRO A 35 8.42 -8.41 -14.70
C PRO A 35 7.75 -9.77 -14.39
N LEU A 36 6.42 -9.81 -14.45
CA LEU A 36 5.60 -11.02 -14.39
C LEU A 36 4.99 -11.30 -15.76
N ARG A 37 5.83 -11.88 -16.64
CA ARG A 37 5.49 -12.12 -18.05
C ARG A 37 5.40 -13.62 -18.37
N GLY A 38 4.47 -13.97 -19.25
CA GLY A 38 4.29 -15.34 -19.73
C GLY A 38 3.48 -16.21 -18.78
N GLU A 39 3.64 -17.52 -18.86
CA GLU A 39 2.86 -18.49 -18.09
C GLU A 39 3.17 -18.44 -16.59
N VAL A 40 2.13 -18.53 -15.76
CA VAL A 40 2.27 -18.69 -14.30
C VAL A 40 2.73 -20.12 -13.99
N ALA A 41 4.05 -20.29 -13.92
CA ALA A 41 4.73 -21.55 -13.68
C ALA A 41 5.67 -21.49 -12.45
N PRO A 42 6.12 -22.64 -11.90
CA PRO A 42 6.99 -22.67 -10.72
C PRO A 42 8.29 -21.86 -10.86
N SER A 43 8.81 -21.71 -12.08
CA SER A 43 9.95 -20.85 -12.39
C SER A 43 9.66 -19.37 -12.11
N LEU A 44 8.46 -18.89 -12.44
CA LEU A 44 8.00 -17.53 -12.16
C LEU A 44 7.85 -17.29 -10.66
N LEU A 45 7.31 -18.27 -9.91
CA LEU A 45 7.25 -18.22 -8.45
C LEU A 45 8.65 -18.10 -7.82
N ALA A 46 9.60 -18.94 -8.26
CA ALA A 46 10.97 -18.89 -7.76
C ALA A 46 11.64 -17.54 -8.08
N PHE A 47 11.36 -16.97 -9.25
CA PHE A 47 11.81 -15.63 -9.63
C PHE A 47 11.20 -14.55 -8.73
N LEU A 48 9.88 -14.54 -8.56
CA LEU A 48 9.16 -13.57 -7.73
C LEU A 48 9.67 -13.59 -6.29
N ARG A 49 9.82 -14.78 -5.67
CA ARG A 49 10.35 -14.90 -4.30
C ARG A 49 11.75 -14.30 -4.15
N ARG A 50 12.63 -14.50 -5.15
CA ARG A 50 13.96 -13.88 -5.14
C ARG A 50 13.85 -12.37 -5.27
N ALA A 51 13.03 -11.87 -6.19
CA ALA A 51 12.86 -10.45 -6.43
C ALA A 51 12.31 -9.72 -5.18
N VAL A 52 11.25 -10.26 -4.57
CA VAL A 52 10.67 -9.74 -3.31
C VAL A 52 11.71 -9.73 -2.20
N LYS A 53 12.40 -10.86 -1.98
CA LYS A 53 13.44 -10.95 -0.94
C LYS A 53 14.56 -9.92 -1.18
N THR A 54 15.00 -9.74 -2.42
CA THR A 54 16.02 -8.76 -2.75
C THR A 54 15.52 -7.33 -2.52
N ALA A 55 14.29 -7.01 -2.93
CA ALA A 55 13.70 -5.69 -2.69
C ALA A 55 13.59 -5.37 -1.19
N GLU A 56 13.10 -6.32 -0.38
CA GLU A 56 13.00 -6.16 1.07
C GLU A 56 14.38 -6.04 1.74
N SER A 57 15.36 -6.86 1.33
CA SER A 57 16.71 -6.84 1.92
C SER A 57 17.46 -5.55 1.64
N ASN A 58 17.12 -4.84 0.56
CA ASN A 58 17.71 -3.55 0.21
C ASN A 58 16.84 -2.36 0.66
N GLU A 59 15.81 -2.58 1.48
CA GLU A 59 14.92 -1.52 1.98
C GLU A 59 14.27 -0.69 0.85
N ALA A 60 13.84 -1.37 -0.22
CA ALA A 60 13.05 -0.76 -1.28
C ALA A 60 11.76 -0.12 -0.74
N SER A 61 11.34 0.98 -1.34
CA SER A 61 10.13 1.70 -0.93
C SER A 61 8.85 1.02 -1.43
N ALA A 62 8.91 0.31 -2.56
CA ALA A 62 7.79 -0.40 -3.16
C ALA A 62 8.25 -1.45 -4.19
N ILE A 63 7.35 -2.37 -4.53
CA ILE A 63 7.50 -3.29 -5.67
C ILE A 63 6.38 -3.03 -6.69
N ILE A 64 6.75 -2.82 -7.95
CA ILE A 64 5.81 -2.81 -9.09
C ILE A 64 5.96 -4.11 -9.87
N PHE A 65 4.92 -4.93 -9.88
CA PHE A 65 4.83 -6.10 -10.73
C PHE A 65 4.31 -5.71 -12.12
N GLU A 66 5.18 -5.71 -13.12
CA GLU A 66 4.79 -5.48 -14.51
C GLU A 66 4.16 -6.75 -15.08
N MET A 67 2.84 -6.78 -15.17
CA MET A 67 2.10 -7.99 -15.51
C MET A 67 1.74 -8.05 -17.00
N ASN A 68 2.09 -9.17 -17.60
CA ASN A 68 1.60 -9.59 -18.92
C ASN A 68 1.50 -11.12 -18.97
N THR A 69 0.34 -11.65 -18.57
CA THR A 69 0.09 -13.09 -18.50
C THR A 69 -1.34 -13.42 -18.92
N TYR A 70 -1.49 -14.57 -19.59
CA TYR A 70 -2.79 -15.21 -19.85
C TYR A 70 -3.20 -16.19 -18.75
N GLY A 71 -2.32 -16.43 -17.77
CA GLY A 71 -2.54 -17.35 -16.67
C GLY A 71 -1.53 -18.49 -16.65
N GLY A 72 -1.91 -19.58 -16.00
CA GLY A 72 -1.08 -20.75 -15.79
C GLY A 72 -1.64 -21.58 -14.64
N ARG A 73 -0.75 -22.19 -13.86
CA ARG A 73 -1.18 -23.14 -12.84
C ARG A 73 -1.79 -22.45 -11.62
N LEU A 74 -2.94 -22.93 -11.19
CA LEU A 74 -3.63 -22.44 -10.00
C LEU A 74 -2.82 -22.64 -8.71
N ASP A 75 -2.14 -23.79 -8.56
CA ASP A 75 -1.27 -24.06 -7.40
C ASP A 75 -0.16 -23.01 -7.25
N THR A 76 0.49 -22.67 -8.36
CA THR A 76 1.53 -21.66 -8.45
C THR A 76 0.96 -20.27 -8.18
N ALA A 77 -0.24 -19.98 -8.68
CA ALA A 77 -0.93 -18.72 -8.38
C ALA A 77 -1.18 -18.57 -6.87
N ALA A 78 -1.68 -19.59 -6.18
CA ALA A 78 -1.83 -19.57 -4.72
C ALA A 78 -0.50 -19.35 -4.00
N ASP A 79 0.58 -20.02 -4.43
CA ASP A 79 1.90 -19.85 -3.82
C ASP A 79 2.46 -18.43 -4.02
N ILE A 80 2.17 -17.80 -5.16
CA ILE A 80 2.51 -16.39 -5.42
C ILE A 80 1.67 -15.49 -4.50
N VAL A 81 0.36 -15.69 -4.45
CA VAL A 81 -0.54 -14.93 -3.55
C VAL A 81 -0.06 -15.04 -2.10
N ASN A 82 0.34 -16.23 -1.64
CA ASN A 82 0.88 -16.44 -0.30
C ASN A 82 2.19 -15.67 -0.07
N ALA A 83 3.08 -15.63 -1.06
CA ALA A 83 4.32 -14.85 -0.98
C ALA A 83 4.04 -13.33 -0.93
N LEU A 84 3.12 -12.84 -1.78
CA LEU A 84 2.70 -11.44 -1.77
C LEU A 84 2.05 -11.06 -0.45
N ASN A 85 1.24 -11.96 0.12
CA ASN A 85 0.59 -11.75 1.41
C ASN A 85 1.55 -11.61 2.59
N GLN A 86 2.80 -12.07 2.46
CA GLN A 86 3.85 -11.98 3.47
C GLN A 86 4.80 -10.80 3.23
N THR A 87 4.66 -10.10 2.10
CA THR A 87 5.51 -8.97 1.75
C THR A 87 5.23 -7.78 2.67
N LYS A 88 6.29 -7.14 3.16
CA LYS A 88 6.20 -6.01 4.12
C LYS A 88 6.23 -4.64 3.45
N ILE A 89 6.71 -4.59 2.22
CA ILE A 89 6.79 -3.37 1.42
C ILE A 89 5.56 -3.23 0.51
N PRO A 90 5.12 -2.00 0.21
CA PRO A 90 3.99 -1.75 -0.67
C PRO A 90 4.07 -2.46 -2.02
N THR A 91 2.96 -3.02 -2.49
CA THR A 91 2.90 -3.80 -3.74
C THR A 91 1.91 -3.23 -4.73
N TYR A 92 2.38 -3.05 -5.96
CA TYR A 92 1.63 -2.52 -7.08
C TYR A 92 1.64 -3.55 -8.21
N THR A 93 0.53 -3.73 -8.90
CA THR A 93 0.50 -4.41 -10.20
C THR A 93 0.26 -3.39 -11.29
N PHE A 94 1.16 -3.32 -12.27
CA PHE A 94 0.92 -2.61 -13.52
C PHE A 94 0.59 -3.62 -14.62
N ILE A 95 -0.66 -3.66 -15.06
CA ILE A 95 -1.13 -4.55 -16.11
C ILE A 95 -0.80 -3.90 -17.45
N ASN A 96 0.33 -4.30 -18.02
CA ASN A 96 0.81 -3.77 -19.29
C ASN A 96 -0.11 -4.19 -20.44
N THR A 97 -0.43 -5.49 -20.52
CA THR A 97 -1.31 -6.00 -21.59
C THR A 97 -2.39 -6.89 -21.03
N ASN A 98 -2.03 -7.84 -20.16
CA ASN A 98 -2.99 -8.83 -19.71
C ASN A 98 -2.72 -9.32 -18.29
N ALA A 99 -3.79 -9.46 -17.52
CA ALA A 99 -3.84 -10.18 -16.25
C ALA A 99 -4.97 -11.21 -16.33
N GLY A 100 -4.83 -12.16 -17.25
CA GLY A 100 -5.81 -13.22 -17.47
C GLY A 100 -5.63 -14.37 -16.48
N SER A 101 -6.74 -14.98 -16.09
CA SER A 101 -6.77 -16.20 -15.29
C SER A 101 -5.98 -16.11 -13.98
N ALA A 102 -4.93 -16.93 -13.80
CA ALA A 102 -4.04 -16.84 -12.65
C ALA A 102 -3.42 -15.43 -12.46
N GLY A 103 -3.25 -14.66 -13.53
CA GLY A 103 -2.81 -13.27 -13.47
C GLY A 103 -3.77 -12.36 -12.70
N ALA A 104 -5.08 -12.49 -12.94
CA ALA A 104 -6.09 -11.72 -12.21
C ALA A 104 -6.04 -12.03 -10.70
N ILE A 105 -5.87 -13.30 -10.35
CA ILE A 105 -5.74 -13.75 -8.95
C ILE A 105 -4.50 -13.11 -8.30
N ILE A 106 -3.37 -13.09 -9.00
CA ILE A 106 -2.12 -12.47 -8.52
C ILE A 106 -2.28 -10.95 -8.38
N ALA A 107 -2.91 -10.28 -9.36
CA ALA A 107 -3.12 -8.83 -9.33
C ALA A 107 -3.97 -8.42 -8.12
N ILE A 108 -5.05 -9.14 -7.82
CA ILE A 108 -5.90 -8.94 -6.64
C ILE A 108 -5.13 -9.15 -5.32
N ALA A 109 -4.02 -9.89 -5.35
CA ALA A 109 -3.15 -10.07 -4.19
C ALA A 109 -2.15 -8.93 -3.95
N THR A 110 -2.09 -7.94 -4.83
CA THR A 110 -1.36 -6.68 -4.59
C THR A 110 -2.28 -5.59 -4.04
N GLN A 111 -1.70 -4.57 -3.40
CA GLN A 111 -2.47 -3.49 -2.78
C GLN A 111 -3.05 -2.54 -3.82
N HIS A 112 -2.28 -2.23 -4.86
CA HIS A 112 -2.65 -1.24 -5.86
C HIS A 112 -2.60 -1.83 -7.27
N ILE A 113 -3.57 -1.49 -8.11
CA ILE A 113 -3.67 -1.99 -9.48
C ILE A 113 -3.76 -0.80 -10.45
N PHE A 114 -2.87 -0.78 -11.43
CA PHE A 114 -2.85 0.17 -12.54
C PHE A 114 -2.85 -0.59 -13.86
N MET A 115 -3.40 0.03 -14.90
CA MET A 115 -3.61 -0.62 -16.19
C MET A 115 -3.08 0.24 -17.34
N ALA A 116 -2.52 -0.37 -18.37
CA ALA A 116 -2.26 0.32 -19.62
C ALA A 116 -3.57 0.57 -20.39
N PRO A 117 -3.66 1.58 -21.27
CA PRO A 117 -4.91 1.90 -21.99
C PRO A 117 -5.50 0.72 -22.75
N VAL A 118 -4.64 -0.12 -23.33
CA VAL A 118 -5.03 -1.35 -24.05
C VAL A 118 -4.61 -2.56 -23.21
N SER A 119 -5.41 -2.85 -22.17
CA SER A 119 -5.17 -4.00 -21.31
C SER A 119 -6.46 -4.61 -20.76
N ALA A 120 -6.36 -5.85 -20.27
CA ALA A 120 -7.49 -6.59 -19.71
C ALA A 120 -7.12 -7.34 -18.42
N ILE A 121 -8.12 -7.52 -17.54
CA ILE A 121 -8.03 -8.31 -16.30
C ILE A 121 -9.30 -9.13 -16.09
N GLY A 122 -9.15 -10.37 -15.61
CA GLY A 122 -10.28 -11.24 -15.26
C GLY A 122 -10.15 -12.62 -15.92
N ALA A 123 -11.27 -13.19 -16.38
CA ALA A 123 -11.32 -14.50 -17.03
C ALA A 123 -10.56 -15.60 -16.25
N ALA A 124 -10.86 -15.72 -14.95
CA ALA A 124 -10.21 -16.59 -13.98
C ALA A 124 -11.01 -17.83 -13.57
N ALA A 125 -11.99 -18.23 -14.38
CA ALA A 125 -12.62 -19.52 -14.21
C ALA A 125 -11.60 -20.65 -14.41
N PRO A 126 -11.50 -21.60 -13.46
CA PRO A 126 -10.65 -22.77 -13.59
C PRO A 126 -11.04 -23.61 -14.81
N ILE A 127 -10.03 -24.14 -15.52
CA ILE A 127 -10.17 -25.09 -16.63
C ILE A 127 -9.12 -26.19 -16.50
N LEU A 128 -9.31 -27.30 -17.22
CA LEU A 128 -8.30 -28.36 -17.34
C LEU A 128 -7.12 -27.88 -18.19
N PRO A 129 -5.92 -28.47 -18.01
CA PRO A 129 -4.75 -28.17 -18.86
C PRO A 129 -4.97 -28.43 -20.35
N THR A 130 -5.96 -29.26 -20.70
CA THR A 130 -6.38 -29.53 -22.08
C THR A 130 -7.17 -28.38 -22.71
N GLY A 131 -7.57 -27.37 -21.93
CA GLY A 131 -8.47 -26.29 -22.35
C GLY A 131 -9.95 -26.59 -22.14
N GLU A 132 -10.29 -27.80 -21.70
CA GLU A 132 -11.66 -28.23 -21.45
C GLU A 132 -12.16 -27.77 -20.07
N ASP A 133 -13.49 -27.71 -19.94
CA ASP A 133 -14.14 -27.45 -18.66
C ASP A 133 -13.85 -28.56 -17.63
N LEU A 134 -13.74 -28.19 -16.35
CA LEU A 134 -13.70 -29.20 -15.28
C LEU A 134 -15.03 -29.97 -15.19
N PRO A 135 -15.00 -31.27 -14.83
CA PRO A 135 -16.20 -32.03 -14.51
C PRO A 135 -17.05 -31.31 -13.45
N ALA A 136 -18.38 -31.35 -13.56
CA ALA A 136 -19.30 -30.53 -12.77
C ALA A 136 -19.03 -30.54 -11.25
N THR A 137 -18.82 -31.73 -10.66
CA THR A 137 -18.58 -31.88 -9.22
C THR A 137 -17.23 -31.29 -8.78
N THR A 138 -16.20 -31.40 -9.62
CA THR A 138 -14.88 -30.79 -9.35
C THR A 138 -14.94 -29.29 -9.56
N LYS A 139 -15.60 -28.84 -10.64
CA LYS A 139 -15.80 -27.43 -10.98
C LYS A 139 -16.43 -26.66 -9.83
N GLU A 140 -17.50 -27.19 -9.24
CA GLU A 140 -18.21 -26.55 -8.12
C GLU A 140 -17.32 -26.41 -6.88
N LYS A 141 -16.59 -27.47 -6.51
CA LYS A 141 -15.62 -27.42 -5.40
C LYS A 141 -14.48 -26.44 -5.66
N THR A 142 -13.93 -26.45 -6.88
CA THR A 142 -12.83 -25.57 -7.28
C THR A 142 -13.29 -24.12 -7.29
N ILE A 143 -14.42 -23.78 -7.92
CA ILE A 143 -14.96 -22.42 -7.92
C ILE A 143 -15.24 -21.97 -6.48
N SER A 144 -15.87 -22.79 -5.65
CA SER A 144 -16.15 -22.45 -4.25
C SER A 144 -14.89 -22.08 -3.46
N TYR A 145 -13.85 -22.93 -3.53
CA TYR A 145 -12.57 -22.70 -2.86
C TYR A 145 -11.86 -21.44 -3.37
N TRP A 146 -11.69 -21.31 -4.67
CA TRP A 146 -10.95 -20.18 -5.26
C TRP A 146 -11.71 -18.86 -5.11
N SER A 147 -13.04 -18.89 -5.11
CA SER A 147 -13.87 -17.70 -4.88
C SER A 147 -13.67 -17.20 -3.45
N ALA A 148 -13.57 -18.10 -2.48
CA ALA A 148 -13.25 -17.73 -1.11
C ALA A 148 -11.85 -17.12 -1.00
N LEU A 149 -10.85 -17.71 -1.66
CA LEU A 149 -9.47 -17.23 -1.65
C LEU A 149 -9.36 -15.83 -2.29
N ILE A 150 -9.92 -15.63 -3.47
CA ILE A 150 -9.81 -14.35 -4.18
C ILE A 150 -10.58 -13.24 -3.46
N ARG A 151 -11.75 -13.54 -2.88
CA ARG A 151 -12.49 -12.57 -2.05
C ARG A 151 -11.69 -12.18 -0.81
N GLY A 152 -11.09 -13.16 -0.13
CA GLY A 152 -10.25 -12.89 1.05
C GLY A 152 -9.06 -12.00 0.70
N SER A 153 -8.41 -12.28 -0.43
CA SER A 153 -7.33 -11.45 -0.97
C SER A 153 -7.80 -10.04 -1.31
N ALA A 154 -8.94 -9.91 -1.98
CA ALA A 154 -9.53 -8.62 -2.33
C ALA A 154 -9.84 -7.78 -1.08
N ILE A 155 -10.48 -8.36 -0.07
CA ILE A 155 -10.81 -7.68 1.19
C ILE A 155 -9.55 -7.19 1.88
N LYS A 156 -8.53 -8.06 2.00
CA LYS A 156 -7.26 -7.71 2.64
C LYS A 156 -6.60 -6.50 1.97
N ASN A 157 -6.67 -6.42 0.64
CA ASN A 157 -5.99 -5.40 -0.16
C ASN A 157 -6.88 -4.21 -0.54
N GLY A 158 -8.13 -4.15 -0.06
CA GLY A 158 -9.03 -3.02 -0.31
C GLY A 158 -9.80 -3.06 -1.64
N HIS A 159 -9.65 -4.12 -2.44
CA HIS A 159 -10.37 -4.34 -3.70
C HIS A 159 -11.83 -4.74 -3.47
N ASN A 160 -12.66 -4.61 -4.51
CA ASN A 160 -14.05 -5.06 -4.44
C ASN A 160 -14.11 -6.61 -4.52
N PRO A 161 -14.54 -7.32 -3.44
CA PRO A 161 -14.57 -8.79 -3.44
C PRO A 161 -15.58 -9.37 -4.42
N ASP A 162 -16.65 -8.64 -4.75
CA ASP A 162 -17.67 -9.14 -5.69
C ASP A 162 -17.15 -9.11 -7.13
N VAL A 163 -16.40 -8.06 -7.49
CA VAL A 163 -15.67 -7.99 -8.77
C VAL A 163 -14.65 -9.12 -8.88
N ALA A 164 -13.87 -9.33 -7.81
CA ALA A 164 -12.88 -10.40 -7.77
C ALA A 164 -13.51 -11.79 -7.90
N GLU A 165 -14.61 -12.06 -7.21
CA GLU A 165 -15.35 -13.32 -7.35
C GLU A 165 -15.93 -13.51 -8.76
N ALA A 166 -16.44 -12.44 -9.38
CA ALA A 166 -17.02 -12.50 -10.72
C ALA A 166 -16.00 -12.84 -11.82
N PHE A 167 -14.71 -12.69 -11.55
CA PHE A 167 -13.66 -13.18 -12.45
C PHE A 167 -13.64 -14.69 -12.59
N MET A 168 -14.20 -15.47 -11.65
CA MET A 168 -14.18 -16.93 -11.74
C MET A 168 -15.55 -17.59 -11.62
N ASN A 169 -16.50 -16.91 -10.99
CA ASN A 169 -17.83 -17.43 -10.76
C ASN A 169 -18.83 -16.76 -11.71
N ARG A 170 -19.28 -17.49 -12.73
CA ARG A 170 -20.25 -16.97 -13.72
C ARG A 170 -21.62 -16.64 -13.15
N ASP A 171 -21.95 -17.19 -11.98
CA ASP A 171 -23.24 -16.98 -11.31
C ASP A 171 -23.19 -15.76 -10.37
N LYS A 172 -22.01 -15.15 -10.23
CA LYS A 172 -21.83 -13.94 -9.45
C LYS A 172 -22.33 -12.72 -10.23
N GLU A 173 -23.39 -12.12 -9.71
CA GLU A 173 -23.83 -10.80 -10.14
C GLU A 173 -23.06 -9.72 -9.36
N VAL A 174 -22.59 -8.68 -10.04
CA VAL A 174 -21.95 -7.52 -9.41
C VAL A 174 -22.88 -6.33 -9.55
N LYS A 175 -23.46 -5.90 -8.42
CA LYS A 175 -24.26 -4.67 -8.32
C LYS A 175 -23.61 -3.71 -7.35
N ILE A 176 -23.47 -2.45 -7.76
CA ILE A 176 -22.94 -1.38 -6.91
C ILE A 176 -23.97 -0.26 -6.93
N GLY A 177 -24.72 -0.12 -5.84
CA GLY A 177 -25.93 0.70 -5.81
C GLY A 177 -26.96 0.17 -6.79
N ASP A 178 -27.55 1.06 -7.59
CA ASP A 178 -28.54 0.72 -8.61
C ASP A 178 -27.92 0.20 -9.93
N ARG A 179 -26.58 0.25 -10.05
CA ARG A 179 -25.89 -0.14 -11.27
C ARG A 179 -25.51 -1.62 -11.24
N VAL A 180 -25.93 -2.34 -12.26
CA VAL A 180 -25.44 -3.70 -12.56
C VAL A 180 -24.16 -3.57 -13.37
N VAL A 181 -23.03 -3.88 -12.73
CA VAL A 181 -21.71 -3.90 -13.38
C VAL A 181 -21.53 -5.19 -14.17
N HIS A 182 -21.99 -6.31 -13.62
CA HIS A 182 -21.89 -7.62 -14.24
C HIS A 182 -23.14 -8.44 -13.96
N ALA A 183 -23.80 -8.91 -15.01
CA ALA A 183 -24.97 -9.76 -14.91
C ALA A 183 -24.57 -11.24 -14.76
N LYS A 184 -25.47 -12.05 -14.18
CA LYS A 184 -25.26 -13.51 -14.11
C LYS A 184 -25.19 -14.13 -15.50
N GLY A 185 -24.39 -15.20 -15.61
CA GLY A 185 -24.34 -16.06 -16.79
C GLY A 185 -23.02 -15.98 -17.57
N ALA A 186 -22.17 -15.00 -17.30
CA ALA A 186 -20.86 -14.84 -17.93
C ALA A 186 -19.74 -14.67 -16.90
N ILE A 187 -18.50 -14.90 -17.30
CA ILE A 187 -17.31 -14.60 -16.49
C ILE A 187 -16.93 -13.15 -16.75
N LEU A 188 -16.63 -12.39 -15.70
CA LEU A 188 -16.23 -11.00 -15.84
C LEU A 188 -14.80 -10.88 -16.39
N THR A 189 -14.63 -9.98 -17.36
CA THR A 189 -13.35 -9.45 -17.79
C THR A 189 -13.52 -7.94 -17.93
N LEU A 190 -12.58 -7.17 -17.41
CA LEU A 190 -12.60 -5.72 -17.46
C LEU A 190 -11.47 -5.23 -18.35
N ASN A 191 -11.78 -4.28 -19.24
CA ASN A 191 -10.75 -3.45 -19.85
C ASN A 191 -10.32 -2.32 -18.89
N ALA A 192 -9.28 -1.56 -19.25
CA ALA A 192 -8.75 -0.48 -18.42
C ALA A 192 -9.77 0.61 -18.06
N GLN A 193 -10.67 0.97 -18.99
CA GLN A 193 -11.71 1.99 -18.74
C GLN A 193 -12.75 1.49 -17.75
N GLU A 194 -13.23 0.26 -17.92
CA GLU A 194 -14.20 -0.35 -17.01
C GLU A 194 -13.60 -0.56 -15.62
N ALA A 195 -12.35 -1.04 -15.54
CA ALA A 195 -11.67 -1.28 -14.27
C ALA A 195 -11.41 0.01 -13.47
N THR A 196 -11.19 1.14 -14.15
CA THR A 196 -10.91 2.44 -13.52
C THR A 196 -12.14 3.31 -13.32
N GLU A 197 -13.30 2.85 -13.79
CA GLU A 197 -14.55 3.58 -13.64
C GLU A 197 -14.87 3.81 -12.16
N ARG A 198 -15.28 5.04 -11.82
CA ARG A 198 -15.61 5.42 -10.44
C ARG A 198 -17.10 5.29 -10.17
N ILE A 199 -17.46 4.47 -9.20
CA ILE A 199 -18.81 4.31 -8.70
C ILE A 199 -18.80 4.70 -7.23
N ASN A 200 -19.61 5.70 -6.84
CA ASN A 200 -19.61 6.26 -5.48
C ASN A 200 -18.21 6.72 -5.01
N ASN A 201 -17.46 7.40 -5.89
CA ASN A 201 -16.09 7.88 -5.67
C ASN A 201 -15.01 6.80 -5.43
N LYS A 202 -15.34 5.50 -5.57
CA LYS A 202 -14.37 4.40 -5.53
C LYS A 202 -14.20 3.83 -6.93
N ALA A 203 -12.96 3.58 -7.34
CA ALA A 203 -12.70 2.86 -8.59
C ALA A 203 -13.25 1.43 -8.51
N LEU A 204 -13.73 0.90 -9.63
CA LEU A 204 -14.29 -0.44 -9.68
C LEU A 204 -13.25 -1.50 -9.27
N LEU A 205 -12.03 -1.35 -9.76
CA LEU A 205 -10.90 -2.22 -9.44
C LEU A 205 -9.54 -1.52 -9.51
N ALA A 206 -9.20 -0.92 -10.65
CA ALA A 206 -7.91 -0.29 -10.88
C ALA A 206 -7.94 1.21 -10.55
N GLU A 207 -6.87 1.74 -9.98
CA GLU A 207 -6.83 3.14 -9.50
C GLU A 207 -6.60 4.16 -10.61
N GLY A 208 -5.97 3.74 -11.70
CA GLY A 208 -5.68 4.60 -12.83
C GLY A 208 -5.17 3.87 -14.07
N ILE A 209 -5.16 4.62 -15.17
CA ILE A 209 -4.57 4.22 -16.43
C ILE A 209 -3.23 4.93 -16.58
N ALA A 210 -2.17 4.20 -16.93
CA ALA A 210 -0.84 4.74 -17.19
C ALA A 210 -0.28 4.13 -18.48
N ASP A 211 0.32 4.96 -19.34
CA ASP A 211 0.88 4.49 -20.63
C ASP A 211 2.13 3.63 -20.43
N SER A 212 2.88 3.87 -19.36
CA SER A 212 4.12 3.16 -19.05
C SER A 212 4.42 3.15 -17.54
N ILE A 213 5.36 2.29 -17.11
CA ILE A 213 5.84 2.29 -15.72
C ILE A 213 6.47 3.63 -15.30
N PRO A 214 7.30 4.30 -16.13
CA PRO A 214 7.75 5.66 -15.84
C PRO A 214 6.61 6.63 -15.52
N ASP A 215 5.53 6.59 -16.31
CA ASP A 215 4.35 7.44 -16.07
C ASP A 215 3.65 7.08 -14.76
N LEU A 216 3.60 5.78 -14.42
CA LEU A 216 3.07 5.31 -13.14
C LEU A 216 3.89 5.83 -11.95
N THR A 217 5.22 5.82 -12.02
CA THR A 217 6.06 6.39 -10.96
C THR A 217 5.87 7.90 -10.80
N ILE A 218 5.71 8.63 -11.91
CA ILE A 218 5.41 10.07 -11.89
C ILE A 218 4.00 10.31 -11.32
N LEU A 219 3.02 9.48 -11.69
CA LEU A 219 1.65 9.55 -11.18
C LEU A 219 1.61 9.21 -9.69
N GLY A 220 2.38 8.22 -9.23
CA GLY A 220 2.52 7.86 -7.82
C GLY A 220 3.11 9.00 -7.00
N ALA A 221 4.21 9.61 -7.47
CA ALA A 221 4.79 10.81 -6.86
C ALA A 221 3.80 12.01 -6.87
N TYR A 222 3.00 12.15 -7.92
CA TYR A 222 1.96 13.17 -8.01
C TYR A 222 0.76 12.89 -7.09
N LEU A 223 0.40 11.62 -6.88
CA LEU A 223 -0.64 11.21 -5.93
C LEU A 223 -0.16 11.37 -4.49
N GLU A 224 1.13 11.12 -4.22
CA GLU A 224 1.81 11.44 -2.95
C GLU A 224 1.80 12.95 -2.67
N PHE A 225 1.99 13.78 -3.70
CA PHE A 225 1.83 15.24 -3.62
C PHE A 225 0.37 15.68 -3.32
N LYS A 226 -0.62 14.82 -3.59
CA LYS A 226 -2.05 15.04 -3.31
C LYS A 226 -2.51 14.53 -1.94
N ILE A 227 -1.66 13.88 -1.15
CA ILE A 227 -2.02 13.45 0.21
C ILE A 227 -2.20 14.71 1.08
N PRO A 228 -3.39 14.94 1.68
CA PRO A 228 -3.65 16.12 2.49
C PRO A 228 -2.82 16.08 3.77
N GLY A 229 -1.74 16.86 3.82
CA GLY A 229 -0.89 16.99 5.00
C GLY A 229 0.42 17.73 4.78
N ALA A 230 1.03 17.62 3.59
CA ALA A 230 2.32 18.27 3.30
C ALA A 230 2.17 19.67 2.66
N THR A 231 1.13 19.90 1.86
CA THR A 231 0.97 21.15 1.08
C THR A 231 0.58 22.35 1.94
N TRP A 232 -0.31 22.17 2.93
CA TRP A 232 -0.80 23.26 3.76
C TRP A 232 0.29 23.90 4.65
N PRO A 233 1.13 23.13 5.36
CA PRO A 233 2.28 23.71 6.06
C PRO A 233 3.24 24.46 5.13
N GLY A 234 3.46 23.95 3.91
CA GLY A 234 4.28 24.61 2.90
C GLY A 234 3.71 25.96 2.45
N ILE A 235 2.40 26.02 2.14
CA ILE A 235 1.72 27.27 1.77
C ILE A 235 1.76 28.29 2.91
N ILE A 236 1.49 27.84 4.15
CA ILE A 236 1.54 28.71 5.34
C ILE A 236 2.97 29.26 5.51
N SER A 237 3.99 28.41 5.40
CA SER A 237 5.40 28.82 5.48
C SER A 237 5.75 29.85 4.41
N ALA A 238 5.34 29.64 3.15
CA ALA A 238 5.57 30.57 2.05
C ALA A 238 4.92 31.94 2.30
N ILE A 239 3.67 31.96 2.81
CA ILE A 239 2.98 33.20 3.17
C ILE A 239 3.71 33.92 4.33
N CYS A 240 4.12 33.18 5.36
CA CYS A 240 4.87 33.75 6.49
C CYS A 240 6.20 34.38 6.06
N PHE A 241 6.98 33.70 5.21
CA PHE A 241 8.22 34.26 4.69
C PHE A 241 7.97 35.46 3.77
N ALA A 242 6.95 35.41 2.91
CA ALA A 242 6.58 36.53 2.05
C ALA A 242 6.22 37.77 2.89
N LEU A 243 5.42 37.63 3.93
CA LEU A 243 5.07 38.72 4.86
C LEU A 243 6.30 39.22 5.62
N PHE A 244 7.19 38.33 6.06
CA PHE A 244 8.43 38.70 6.74
C PHE A 244 9.31 39.58 5.85
N PHE A 245 9.64 39.12 4.63
CA PHE A 245 10.48 39.90 3.72
C PHE A 245 9.79 41.16 3.23
N LEU A 246 8.49 41.12 2.93
CA LEU A 246 7.73 42.29 2.50
C LEU A 246 7.69 43.38 3.59
N GLY A 247 7.49 43.00 4.85
CA GLY A 247 7.52 43.95 5.97
C GLY A 247 8.86 44.67 6.09
N HIS A 248 9.97 43.94 5.98
CA HIS A 248 11.31 44.53 6.07
C HIS A 248 11.71 45.31 4.82
N TYR A 249 11.20 44.92 3.65
CA TYR A 249 11.33 45.68 2.41
C TYR A 249 10.63 47.03 2.49
N LEU A 250 9.39 47.07 3.01
CA LEU A 250 8.64 48.31 3.18
C LEU A 250 9.27 49.27 4.19
N VAL A 251 9.94 48.76 5.22
CA VAL A 251 10.67 49.57 6.21
C VAL A 251 12.07 49.98 5.69
N GLY A 252 12.49 49.45 4.53
CA GLY A 252 13.78 49.78 3.91
C GLY A 252 14.99 49.10 4.56
N LEU A 253 14.77 48.04 5.35
CA LEU A 253 15.82 47.30 6.06
C LEU A 253 16.45 46.20 5.20
N ALA A 254 15.71 45.67 4.22
CA ALA A 254 16.17 44.61 3.33
C ALA A 254 15.71 44.86 1.89
N GLY A 255 16.60 44.73 0.91
CA GLY A 255 16.24 44.79 -0.50
C GLY A 255 15.99 43.42 -1.13
N TRP A 256 15.86 43.41 -2.46
CA TRP A 256 15.64 42.20 -3.25
C TRP A 256 16.82 41.22 -3.19
N GLU A 257 18.02 41.70 -2.88
CA GLU A 257 19.22 40.89 -2.73
C GLU A 257 19.06 39.80 -1.65
N VAL A 258 18.40 40.14 -0.53
CA VAL A 258 18.23 39.20 0.58
C VAL A 258 17.18 38.14 0.24
N VAL A 259 16.14 38.53 -0.49
CA VAL A 259 15.12 37.61 -1.02
C VAL A 259 15.74 36.65 -2.05
N ALA A 260 16.60 37.15 -2.94
CA ALA A 260 17.28 36.31 -3.92
C ALA A 260 18.22 35.29 -3.25
N LEU A 261 18.95 35.70 -2.20
CA LEU A 261 19.79 34.79 -1.41
C LEU A 261 18.97 33.72 -0.68
N PHE A 262 17.81 34.08 -0.14
CA PHE A 262 16.88 33.13 0.49
C PHE A 262 16.37 32.09 -0.51
N ILE A 263 15.91 32.54 -1.69
CA ILE A 263 15.42 31.65 -2.75
C ILE A 263 16.53 30.74 -3.25
N LEU A 264 17.74 31.29 -3.46
CA LEU A 264 18.91 30.48 -3.84
C LEU A 264 19.22 29.41 -2.79
N GLY A 265 19.16 29.76 -1.51
CA GLY A 265 19.32 28.81 -0.41
C GLY A 265 18.28 27.69 -0.45
N ILE A 266 17.00 28.01 -0.68
CA ILE A 266 15.94 27.01 -0.87
C ILE A 266 16.24 26.11 -2.07
N ILE A 267 16.64 26.69 -3.21
CA ILE A 267 16.98 25.93 -4.41
C ILE A 267 18.13 24.95 -4.14
N LEU A 268 19.18 25.37 -3.42
CA LEU A 268 20.29 24.47 -3.07
C LEU A 268 19.87 23.34 -2.13
N VAL A 269 19.01 23.63 -1.13
CA VAL A 269 18.44 22.58 -0.27
C VAL A 269 17.58 21.62 -1.08
N LEU A 270 16.75 22.12 -2.00
CA LEU A 270 15.96 21.29 -2.90
C LEU A 270 16.85 20.46 -3.82
N ILE A 271 17.93 21.02 -4.36
CA ILE A 271 18.88 20.28 -5.21
C ILE A 271 19.51 19.13 -4.40
N GLU A 272 19.94 19.38 -3.16
CA GLU A 272 20.48 18.31 -2.33
C GLU A 272 19.43 17.22 -2.08
N ILE A 273 18.22 17.60 -1.65
CA ILE A 273 17.15 16.65 -1.32
C ILE A 273 16.74 15.83 -2.56
N LEU A 274 16.66 16.46 -3.74
CA LEU A 274 16.18 15.82 -4.97
C LEU A 274 17.26 15.00 -5.67
N PHE A 275 18.52 15.43 -5.66
CA PHE A 275 19.57 14.82 -6.48
C PHE A 275 20.66 14.10 -5.68
N PHE A 276 20.90 14.47 -4.41
CA PHE A 276 22.13 14.08 -3.69
C PHE A 276 21.92 13.59 -2.26
N ALA A 277 20.67 13.41 -1.80
CA ALA A 277 20.31 13.15 -0.40
C ALA A 277 21.10 12.03 0.32
N HIS A 278 21.71 11.10 -0.43
CA HIS A 278 22.48 9.96 0.09
C HIS A 278 23.99 10.01 -0.21
N THR A 279 24.47 11.00 -0.97
CA THR A 279 25.87 11.05 -1.48
C THR A 279 26.64 12.26 -0.96
N THR A 280 26.00 13.43 -0.83
CA THR A 280 26.63 14.65 -0.33
C THR A 280 25.71 15.40 0.62
N ILE A 281 26.32 16.17 1.53
CA ILE A 281 25.62 17.12 2.43
C ILE A 281 26.03 18.58 2.15
N VAL A 282 26.84 18.82 1.11
CA VAL A 282 27.49 20.10 0.84
C VAL A 282 26.47 21.14 0.36
N PHE A 283 25.60 20.79 -0.59
CA PHE A 283 24.61 21.72 -1.13
C PHE A 283 23.51 21.98 -0.10
N GLY A 284 23.14 20.98 0.69
CA GLY A 284 22.18 21.11 1.77
C GLY A 284 22.68 22.04 2.87
N VAL A 285 23.90 21.83 3.36
CA VAL A 285 24.50 22.69 4.40
C VAL A 285 24.71 24.11 3.89
N LEU A 286 25.21 24.28 2.66
CA LEU A 286 25.37 25.60 2.05
C LEU A 286 24.02 26.31 1.87
N GLY A 287 23.00 25.58 1.39
CA GLY A 287 21.65 26.12 1.21
C GLY A 287 21.03 26.57 2.53
N VAL A 288 21.11 25.75 3.59
CA VAL A 288 20.65 26.12 4.94
C VAL A 288 21.43 27.33 5.46
N PHE A 289 22.75 27.38 5.24
CA PHE A 289 23.56 28.55 5.62
C PHE A 289 23.08 29.83 4.92
N LEU A 290 22.80 29.80 3.62
CA LEU A 290 22.27 30.96 2.88
C LEU A 290 20.89 31.38 3.38
N ILE A 291 20.01 30.43 3.70
CA ILE A 291 18.70 30.71 4.30
C ILE A 291 18.89 31.45 5.63
N LEU A 292 19.69 30.91 6.56
CA LEU A 292 19.92 31.54 7.86
C LEU A 292 20.60 32.90 7.73
N ALA A 293 21.59 33.03 6.84
CA ALA A 293 22.28 34.28 6.57
C ALA A 293 21.32 35.35 6.02
N SER A 294 20.40 34.98 5.13
CA SER A 294 19.39 35.90 4.59
C SER A 294 18.42 36.37 5.67
N LEU A 295 17.95 35.48 6.55
CA LEU A 295 17.06 35.85 7.65
C LEU A 295 17.75 36.77 8.66
N LEU A 296 19.00 36.46 9.01
CA LEU A 296 19.80 37.31 9.90
C LEU A 296 20.04 38.69 9.28
N TRP A 297 20.41 38.74 8.00
CA TRP A 297 20.65 40.00 7.30
C TRP A 297 19.40 40.88 7.27
N THR A 298 18.22 40.31 7.04
CA THR A 298 16.93 41.02 7.08
C THR A 298 16.61 41.62 8.45
N MET A 299 17.05 40.97 9.53
CA MET A 299 16.81 41.43 10.90
C MET A 299 17.84 42.46 11.40
N VAL A 300 18.91 42.72 10.66
CA VAL A 300 19.92 43.73 11.05
C VAL A 300 19.40 45.12 10.71
N ASP A 301 19.19 45.96 11.72
CA ASP A 301 18.87 47.37 11.51
C ASP A 301 20.03 48.12 10.84
N ARG A 302 19.83 48.53 9.58
CA ARG A 302 20.80 49.33 8.83
C ARG A 302 20.31 50.76 8.67
N TYR A 303 21.03 51.68 9.29
CA TYR A 303 20.83 53.10 9.07
C TYR A 303 21.73 53.61 7.93
N PRO A 304 21.28 54.60 7.14
CA PRO A 304 22.10 55.20 6.09
C PRO A 304 23.45 55.69 6.64
N GLY A 305 24.55 55.30 5.99
CA GLY A 305 25.91 55.72 6.37
C GLY A 305 26.69 54.75 7.28
N GLN A 306 26.16 53.56 7.59
CA GLN A 306 26.89 52.52 8.32
C GLN A 306 27.70 51.58 7.42
N ASN A 307 28.66 50.87 8.03
CA ASN A 307 29.48 49.87 7.35
C ASN A 307 28.65 48.74 6.75
N PHE A 308 29.10 48.21 5.61
CA PHE A 308 28.42 47.12 4.90
C PHE A 308 28.37 45.82 5.72
N PHE A 309 29.37 45.58 6.57
CA PHE A 309 29.43 44.42 7.45
C PHE A 309 28.89 44.76 8.85
N PRO A 310 27.94 43.97 9.39
CA PRO A 310 27.35 44.23 10.69
C PRO A 310 28.37 44.01 11.81
N THR A 311 28.33 44.88 12.82
CA THR A 311 29.15 44.70 14.03
C THR A 311 28.55 43.60 14.91
N GLY A 312 29.36 42.89 15.71
CA GLY A 312 28.87 41.83 16.61
C GLY A 312 27.72 42.27 17.54
N LYS A 313 27.71 43.54 17.96
CA LYS A 313 26.60 44.12 18.74
C LYS A 313 25.28 44.21 17.96
N MET A 314 25.36 44.47 16.65
CA MET A 314 24.18 44.53 15.75
C MET A 314 23.62 43.13 15.48
N LEU A 315 24.44 42.08 15.59
CA LEU A 315 24.02 40.69 15.41
C LEU A 315 23.38 40.08 16.66
N ALA A 316 23.58 40.67 17.84
CA ALA A 316 23.11 40.11 19.11
C ALA A 316 21.58 39.96 19.15
N MET A 317 20.82 40.99 18.76
CA MET A 317 19.36 40.96 18.76
C MET A 317 18.79 40.04 17.67
N PRO A 318 19.26 40.07 16.41
CA PRO A 318 18.87 39.09 15.38
C PRO A 318 19.12 37.64 15.79
N LEU A 319 20.30 37.34 16.36
CA LEU A 319 20.63 35.99 16.81
C LEU A 319 19.71 35.53 17.96
N LEU A 320 19.40 36.41 18.91
CA LEU A 320 18.47 36.12 19.99
C LEU A 320 17.05 35.86 19.47
N ASN A 321 16.55 36.70 18.57
CA ASN A 321 15.23 36.53 17.95
C ASN A 321 15.15 35.22 17.18
N MET A 322 16.19 34.87 16.43
CA MET A 322 16.27 33.60 15.70
C MET A 322 16.31 32.41 16.67
N PHE A 323 17.07 32.50 17.76
CA PHE A 323 17.12 31.46 18.79
C PHE A 323 15.76 31.24 19.43
N ILE A 324 15.06 32.31 19.84
CA ILE A 324 13.72 32.24 20.41
C ILE A 324 12.73 31.64 19.40
N ALA A 325 12.79 32.04 18.14
CA ALA A 325 11.91 31.51 17.09
C ALA A 325 12.14 30.01 16.86
N ILE A 326 13.40 29.56 16.79
CA ILE A 326 13.76 28.15 16.62
C ILE A 326 13.26 27.34 17.83
N VAL A 327 13.61 27.74 19.05
CA VAL A 327 13.19 27.04 20.27
C VAL A 327 11.66 27.03 20.42
N GLY A 328 11.01 28.16 20.17
CA GLY A 328 9.56 28.28 20.18
C GLY A 328 8.89 27.37 19.16
N SER A 329 9.43 27.27 17.94
CA SER A 329 8.91 26.37 16.91
C SER A 329 9.04 24.90 17.32
N ILE A 330 10.15 24.49 17.93
CA ILE A 330 10.36 23.11 18.42
C ILE A 330 9.33 22.78 19.51
N ILE A 331 9.07 23.70 20.44
CA ILE A 331 8.06 23.53 21.50
C ILE A 331 6.66 23.40 20.87
N VAL A 332 6.30 24.29 19.94
CA VAL A 332 5.00 24.24 19.26
C VAL A 332 4.82 22.95 18.48
N ILE A 333 5.85 22.51 17.73
CA ILE A 333 5.84 21.23 17.00
C ILE A 333 5.69 20.06 17.98
N ALA A 334 6.42 20.05 19.10
CA ALA A 334 6.30 19.00 20.11
C ALA A 334 4.91 18.96 20.76
N LEU A 335 4.31 20.12 21.04
CA LEU A 335 2.94 20.23 21.55
C LEU A 335 1.93 19.76 20.51
N LEU A 336 2.05 20.21 19.25
CA LEU A 336 1.19 19.74 18.16
C LEU A 336 1.32 18.22 17.99
N ALA A 337 2.53 17.67 17.91
CA ALA A 337 2.75 16.23 17.81
C ALA A 337 2.12 15.46 18.99
N ARG A 338 2.13 16.03 20.21
CA ARG A 338 1.55 15.40 21.41
C ARG A 338 0.02 15.50 21.48
N TYR A 339 -0.56 16.64 21.09
CA TYR A 339 -1.97 16.95 21.32
C TYR A 339 -2.84 16.86 20.07
N LEU A 340 -2.30 17.19 18.88
CA LEU A 340 -3.03 17.15 17.61
C LEU A 340 -3.61 15.76 17.29
N PRO A 341 -2.92 14.63 17.55
CA PRO A 341 -3.50 13.30 17.31
C PRO A 341 -4.78 13.00 18.10
N ARG A 342 -5.03 13.73 19.19
CA ARG A 342 -6.23 13.58 20.03
C ARG A 342 -7.41 14.43 19.56
N THR A 343 -7.23 15.26 18.54
CA THR A 343 -8.27 16.17 18.04
C THR A 343 -9.14 15.52 16.96
N SER A 344 -10.40 15.95 16.85
CA SER A 344 -11.33 15.48 15.83
C SER A 344 -10.90 15.82 14.40
N ILE A 345 -10.10 16.87 14.24
CA ILE A 345 -9.53 17.33 12.97
C ILE A 345 -8.50 16.31 12.46
N TYR A 346 -7.56 15.90 13.31
CA TYR A 346 -6.59 14.85 12.97
C TYR A 346 -7.31 13.55 12.62
N ARG A 347 -8.34 13.15 13.39
CA ARG A 347 -9.16 11.98 13.05
C ARG A 347 -9.79 12.14 11.67
N ARG A 348 -10.38 13.28 11.30
CA ARG A 348 -10.99 13.45 9.96
C ARG A 348 -10.01 13.34 8.79
N PHE A 349 -8.76 13.76 8.96
CA PHE A 349 -7.73 13.60 7.93
C PHE A 349 -7.06 12.21 7.96
N ALA A 350 -6.82 11.67 9.15
CA ALA A 350 -6.26 10.32 9.34
C ALA A 350 -7.29 9.19 9.11
N LEU A 351 -8.59 9.49 9.15
CA LEU A 351 -9.69 8.55 8.86
C LEU A 351 -9.85 8.27 7.35
N ILE A 352 -9.05 8.90 6.49
CA ILE A 352 -8.91 8.45 5.09
C ILE A 352 -8.14 7.11 5.02
N ASP A 353 -7.40 6.73 6.08
CA ASP A 353 -6.75 5.41 6.25
C ASP A 353 -7.47 4.50 7.26
N SER A 354 -8.71 4.82 7.61
CA SER A 354 -9.56 3.82 8.25
C SER A 354 -10.44 3.21 7.17
N ASN A 355 -10.12 1.98 6.77
CA ASN A 355 -11.21 1.07 6.44
C ASN A 355 -12.24 1.26 7.56
N PRO A 356 -13.48 1.71 7.28
CA PRO A 356 -14.52 1.50 8.28
C PRO A 356 -14.44 0.01 8.61
N PRO A 357 -14.61 -0.41 9.88
CA PRO A 357 -14.92 -1.80 10.14
C PRO A 357 -16.09 -2.11 9.21
N GLY A 358 -15.79 -2.84 8.12
CA GLY A 358 -16.77 -3.14 7.09
C GLY A 358 -17.94 -3.76 7.81
N PRO A 359 -19.19 -3.42 7.45
CA PRO A 359 -20.35 -3.54 8.31
C PRO A 359 -20.29 -4.84 9.10
N SER A 360 -19.75 -4.74 10.32
CA SER A 360 -20.07 -5.71 11.32
C SER A 360 -21.59 -5.62 11.36
N LEU A 361 -22.24 -6.77 11.36
CA LEU A 361 -23.68 -6.91 11.45
C LEU A 361 -24.20 -6.40 12.81
N ALA A 362 -23.85 -5.16 13.18
CA ALA A 362 -24.50 -4.36 14.19
C ALA A 362 -25.84 -3.93 13.59
N GLY A 363 -26.82 -4.83 13.67
CA GLY A 363 -28.21 -4.52 13.34
C GLY A 363 -29.00 -5.62 12.66
N ALA A 364 -28.38 -6.73 12.24
CA ALA A 364 -29.13 -7.89 11.78
C ALA A 364 -28.93 -9.04 12.76
N THR A 365 -29.89 -9.19 13.67
CA THR A 365 -30.11 -10.40 14.46
C THR A 365 -30.38 -11.54 13.49
N ARG A 366 -29.33 -12.12 12.88
CA ARG A 366 -29.42 -13.46 12.33
C ARG A 366 -29.41 -14.40 13.52
N GLN A 367 -30.61 -14.74 13.99
CA GLN A 367 -30.86 -16.03 14.58
C GLN A 367 -30.44 -17.09 13.56
N PHE A 368 -29.15 -17.45 13.57
CA PHE A 368 -28.78 -18.80 13.21
C PHE A 368 -29.44 -19.68 14.24
N ALA A 369 -30.54 -20.32 13.85
CA ALA A 369 -31.09 -21.44 14.57
C ALA A 369 -30.04 -22.56 14.54
N THR A 370 -29.15 -22.55 15.54
CA THR A 370 -28.43 -23.68 16.10
C THR A 370 -27.89 -23.22 17.45
N SER A 371 -28.77 -23.27 18.44
CA SER A 371 -28.47 -23.11 19.85
C SER A 371 -27.76 -24.36 20.36
N LEU A 372 -26.44 -24.43 20.20
CA LEU A 372 -25.64 -25.16 21.17
C LEU A 372 -24.65 -24.16 21.76
N ALA A 373 -25.01 -23.60 22.92
CA ALA A 373 -24.05 -22.90 23.76
C ALA A 373 -23.06 -23.95 24.27
N LEU A 374 -21.99 -24.17 23.51
CA LEU A 374 -20.90 -25.05 23.89
C LEU A 374 -20.29 -24.48 25.17
N THR A 375 -20.49 -25.17 26.29
CA THR A 375 -19.88 -24.83 27.56
C THR A 375 -18.61 -25.66 27.76
N PRO A 376 -17.60 -25.12 28.45
CA PRO A 376 -16.48 -25.91 28.95
C PRO A 376 -16.99 -27.16 29.69
N GLY A 377 -16.40 -28.32 29.40
CA GLY A 377 -16.80 -29.63 29.93
C GLY A 377 -17.74 -30.44 29.03
N MET A 378 -18.30 -29.86 27.97
CA MET A 378 -19.15 -30.60 27.04
C MET A 378 -18.36 -31.66 26.26
N GLN A 379 -18.89 -32.88 26.20
CA GLN A 379 -18.28 -33.99 25.45
C GLN A 379 -18.81 -34.05 24.01
N GLY A 380 -17.93 -34.40 23.10
CA GLY A 380 -18.21 -34.60 21.70
C GLY A 380 -17.31 -35.66 21.08
N THR A 381 -17.36 -35.79 19.77
CA THR A 381 -16.57 -36.78 19.04
C THR A 381 -15.88 -36.12 17.86
N ALA A 382 -14.58 -36.32 17.70
CA ALA A 382 -13.84 -35.85 16.54
C ALA A 382 -14.42 -36.47 15.26
N VAL A 383 -14.85 -35.65 14.30
CA VAL A 383 -15.35 -36.09 12.99
C VAL A 383 -14.20 -36.20 12.00
N THR A 384 -13.25 -35.28 12.08
CA THR A 384 -12.01 -35.31 11.30
C THR A 384 -10.81 -35.49 12.22
N VAL A 385 -9.65 -35.77 11.61
CA VAL A 385 -8.35 -35.60 12.26
C VAL A 385 -8.26 -34.16 12.80
N LEU A 386 -7.87 -33.98 14.06
CA LEU A 386 -7.59 -32.67 14.66
C LEU A 386 -6.07 -32.45 14.76
N ARG A 387 -5.48 -31.58 13.91
CA ARG A 387 -4.04 -31.23 13.88
C ARG A 387 -3.75 -29.79 13.39
N PRO A 388 -3.76 -28.77 14.25
CA PRO A 388 -4.48 -28.74 15.52
C PRO A 388 -5.98 -28.52 15.31
N SER A 389 -6.40 -28.05 14.13
CA SER A 389 -7.79 -27.77 13.79
C SER A 389 -8.46 -28.97 13.11
N GLY A 390 -9.78 -29.05 13.24
CA GLY A 390 -10.63 -29.99 12.54
C GLY A 390 -12.07 -29.84 13.00
N LYS A 391 -12.91 -30.86 12.77
CA LYS A 391 -14.33 -30.84 13.13
C LYS A 391 -14.62 -31.83 14.22
N ALA A 392 -15.43 -31.43 15.21
CA ALA A 392 -15.99 -32.33 16.19
C ALA A 392 -17.51 -32.17 16.25
N ARG A 393 -18.19 -33.26 16.56
CA ARG A 393 -19.64 -33.32 16.74
C ARG A 393 -19.96 -33.21 18.22
N PHE A 394 -20.84 -32.27 18.57
CA PHE A 394 -21.43 -32.14 19.90
C PHE A 394 -22.95 -32.20 19.74
N ALA A 395 -23.59 -33.20 20.36
CA ALA A 395 -24.98 -33.56 20.08
C ALA A 395 -25.21 -33.72 18.55
N ASP A 396 -26.14 -32.97 17.97
CA ASP A 396 -26.49 -33.03 16.55
C ASP A 396 -25.68 -32.06 15.66
N HIS A 397 -24.74 -31.31 16.24
CA HIS A 397 -24.04 -30.24 15.54
C HIS A 397 -22.56 -30.54 15.34
N VAL A 398 -22.08 -30.30 14.12
CA VAL A 398 -20.66 -30.38 13.78
C VAL A 398 -20.09 -28.97 13.81
N VAL A 399 -19.10 -28.75 14.67
CA VAL A 399 -18.46 -27.45 14.87
C VAL A 399 -16.96 -27.55 14.62
N ASP A 400 -16.37 -26.44 14.20
CA ASP A 400 -14.92 -26.34 14.03
C ASP A 400 -14.26 -26.20 15.40
N VAL A 401 -13.30 -27.07 15.68
CA VAL A 401 -12.59 -27.15 16.96
C VAL A 401 -11.10 -27.14 16.75
N VAL A 402 -10.36 -26.74 17.78
CA VAL A 402 -8.89 -26.74 17.75
C VAL A 402 -8.32 -27.36 19.03
N THR A 403 -7.27 -28.16 18.90
CA THR A 403 -6.53 -28.74 20.03
C THR A 403 -5.39 -27.82 20.47
N GLU A 404 -4.92 -27.98 21.71
CA GLU A 404 -3.75 -27.25 22.25
C GLU A 404 -2.40 -27.85 21.81
N GLY A 405 -2.38 -28.59 20.69
CA GLY A 405 -1.17 -29.22 20.14
C GLY A 405 -1.22 -30.74 20.10
N GLU A 406 -2.23 -31.37 20.71
CA GLU A 406 -2.44 -32.82 20.61
C GLU A 406 -3.01 -33.21 19.25
N PHE A 407 -2.55 -34.35 18.73
CA PHE A 407 -3.18 -35.00 17.59
C PHE A 407 -4.31 -35.91 18.07
N ILE A 408 -5.54 -35.64 17.59
CA ILE A 408 -6.70 -36.46 17.89
C ILE A 408 -7.22 -37.10 16.60
N ALA A 409 -7.35 -38.42 16.60
CA ALA A 409 -7.84 -39.18 15.45
C ALA A 409 -9.38 -39.03 15.29
N PRO A 410 -9.93 -39.23 14.07
CA PRO A 410 -11.37 -39.29 13.88
C PRO A 410 -12.02 -40.33 14.78
N GLN A 411 -13.29 -40.12 15.14
CA GLN A 411 -14.08 -40.95 16.05
C GLN A 411 -13.57 -40.98 17.50
N THR A 412 -12.59 -40.16 17.86
CA THR A 412 -12.10 -40.08 19.25
C THR A 412 -12.97 -39.13 20.08
N PRO A 413 -13.36 -39.51 21.31
CA PRO A 413 -14.07 -38.63 22.23
C PRO A 413 -13.23 -37.39 22.60
N VAL A 414 -13.86 -36.22 22.60
CA VAL A 414 -13.22 -34.93 22.92
C VAL A 414 -14.04 -34.12 23.92
N THR A 415 -13.39 -33.31 24.73
CA THR A 415 -14.05 -32.43 25.72
C THR A 415 -13.67 -30.98 25.47
N VAL A 416 -14.66 -30.08 25.49
CA VAL A 416 -14.43 -28.62 25.39
C VAL A 416 -13.70 -28.12 26.64
N ILE A 417 -12.57 -27.45 26.45
CA ILE A 417 -11.80 -26.83 27.53
C ILE A 417 -12.17 -25.35 27.65
N GLN A 418 -12.31 -24.67 26.51
CA GLN A 418 -12.53 -23.23 26.45
C GLN A 418 -13.32 -22.87 25.19
N THR A 419 -14.20 -21.88 25.31
CA THR A 419 -14.86 -21.23 24.18
C THR A 419 -14.45 -19.77 24.17
N ASP A 420 -13.71 -19.36 23.15
CA ASP A 420 -13.28 -17.98 22.92
C ASP A 420 -14.02 -17.46 21.70
N GLY A 421 -15.29 -17.09 21.88
CA GLY A 421 -16.18 -16.43 20.90
C GLY A 421 -16.28 -17.10 19.52
N MET A 422 -15.23 -17.00 18.73
CA MET A 422 -15.05 -17.57 17.39
C MET A 422 -14.31 -18.92 17.36
N ARG A 423 -13.77 -19.42 18.48
CA ARG A 423 -12.95 -20.65 18.52
C ARG A 423 -13.32 -21.54 19.71
N VAL A 424 -13.50 -22.84 19.45
CA VAL A 424 -13.77 -23.87 20.47
C VAL A 424 -12.51 -24.72 20.65
N VAL A 425 -11.94 -24.72 21.86
CA VAL A 425 -10.73 -25.48 22.19
C VAL A 425 -11.12 -26.80 22.84
N VAL A 426 -10.56 -27.91 22.35
CA VAL A 426 -10.88 -29.27 22.81
C VAL A 426 -9.63 -30.08 23.14
N LYS A 427 -9.75 -31.02 24.08
CA LYS A 427 -8.74 -32.06 24.36
C LYS A 427 -9.32 -33.45 24.16
N SER A 428 -8.45 -34.45 24.03
CA SER A 428 -8.85 -35.84 24.07
C SER A 428 -9.54 -36.15 25.40
N ALA A 429 -10.68 -36.83 25.36
CA ALA A 429 -11.38 -37.28 26.56
C ALA A 429 -10.89 -38.66 27.03
N ALA A 430 -9.63 -39.01 26.73
CA ALA A 430 -9.00 -40.24 27.20
C ALA A 430 -9.17 -40.38 28.72
N GLN A 431 -9.68 -41.55 29.13
CA GLN A 431 -10.07 -41.91 30.49
C GLN A 431 -8.94 -41.66 31.50
N ILE A 432 -9.31 -41.09 32.66
CA ILE A 432 -8.58 -41.27 33.92
C ILE A 432 -8.65 -42.74 34.30
#